data_AF-A0AAN7Z528-F1
#
_entry.id   AF-A0AAN7Z528-F1
#
_cell.length_a   1.000
_cell.length_b   1.000
_cell.length_c   1.000
_cell.angle_alpha   90.00
_cell.angle_beta   90.00
_cell.angle_gamma   90.00
#
_symmetry.space_group_name_H-M   'P 1'
#
loop_
_entity.id
_entity.type
_entity.pdbx_description
1 polymer ?
#
loop_
_entity_poly.entity_id
_entity_poly.type
_entity_poly.pdbx_seq_one_letter_code
_entity_poly.pdbx_strand_id
1 'polypeptide(L)'
;MSGCQRVARPLIQSIHHQCGLLLQTSTSFARSFSTTSSRQDEEAPPISTTSATTPAPSSSSKPIAQSDASAAASEATKLRMKERLMDPNTTTAHWAERKLMRAGTPPVGSRRRRAALRSSENVPFDQLPYQCFQEARKILQEDRREKLEALAKELAKIKRLEETPADQVPGGQHKKDIRLKSLRKYVEELKILIDINDPIVKRRFEDGFGECRCSLLL
;
A
#
# COMPACT_ATOMS: atom_id res chain seq x y z
N MET A 1 -28.35 44.20 48.95
CA MET A 1 -28.89 43.58 47.72
C MET A 1 -27.80 43.73 46.65
N SER A 2 -26.91 42.75 46.53
CA SER A 2 -26.93 41.73 45.46
C SER A 2 -26.58 42.36 44.10
N GLY A 3 -25.31 42.38 43.67
CA GLY A 3 -24.69 41.34 42.82
C GLY A 3 -24.50 41.94 41.40
N CYS A 4 -23.54 41.61 40.53
CA CYS A 4 -22.45 40.65 40.48
C CYS A 4 -21.40 41.19 39.46
N GLN A 5 -20.13 40.87 39.72
CA GLN A 5 -19.00 41.01 38.80
C GLN A 5 -19.13 40.08 37.59
N ARG A 6 -18.41 40.37 36.48
CA ARG A 6 -17.69 39.36 35.69
C ARG A 6 -16.66 40.00 34.75
N VAL A 7 -15.40 39.78 35.08
CA VAL A 7 -14.21 39.97 34.24
C VAL A 7 -14.05 38.71 33.39
N ALA A 8 -13.87 38.89 32.09
CA ALA A 8 -13.56 37.81 31.15
C ALA A 8 -12.05 37.59 31.09
N ARG A 9 -11.59 36.35 31.30
CA ARG A 9 -10.34 35.83 30.74
C ARG A 9 -10.48 34.34 30.36
N PRO A 10 -9.79 33.90 29.30
CA PRO A 10 -9.95 32.57 28.71
C PRO A 10 -9.07 31.52 29.39
N LEU A 11 -9.55 30.28 29.45
CA LEU A 11 -8.71 29.12 29.77
C LEU A 11 -8.74 28.15 28.59
N ILE A 12 -7.56 27.99 28.00
CA ILE A 12 -7.24 27.03 26.95
C ILE A 12 -7.05 25.64 27.60
N GLN A 13 -7.51 24.63 26.86
CA GLN A 13 -7.38 23.20 27.09
C GLN A 13 -5.94 22.73 27.33
N SER A 14 -5.78 21.79 28.26
CA SER A 14 -5.08 20.52 28.00
C SER A 14 -5.36 19.51 29.13
N ILE A 15 -5.93 18.35 28.78
CA ILE A 15 -5.99 17.18 29.67
C ILE A 15 -4.85 16.26 29.25
N HIS A 16 -3.79 16.25 30.04
CA HIS A 16 -2.73 15.24 30.00
C HIS A 16 -3.04 14.24 31.10
N HIS A 17 -3.38 12.99 30.76
CA HIS A 17 -3.40 11.90 31.73
C HIS A 17 -1.96 11.44 31.96
N GLN A 18 -1.47 11.62 33.19
CA GLN A 18 -0.28 10.97 33.71
C GLN A 18 -0.72 9.79 34.60
N CYS A 19 -0.23 8.61 34.27
CA CYS A 19 0.05 7.58 35.27
C CYS A 19 1.41 6.98 34.89
N GLY A 20 2.45 7.47 35.56
CA GLY A 20 3.83 7.03 35.39
C GLY A 20 4.54 7.11 36.73
N LEU A 21 4.73 5.94 37.35
CA LEU A 21 5.58 5.73 38.50
C LEU A 21 7.06 5.79 38.09
N LEU A 22 7.80 6.66 38.76
CA LEU A 22 9.22 6.62 39.13
C LEU A 22 10.17 5.69 38.36
N LEU A 23 11.16 6.28 37.67
CA LEU A 23 12.58 6.01 37.93
C LEU A 23 13.46 7.11 37.32
N GLN A 24 14.31 7.70 38.16
CA GLN A 24 15.33 8.68 37.82
C GLN A 24 16.53 7.97 37.18
N THR A 25 16.99 8.43 36.01
CA THR A 25 18.43 8.50 35.69
C THR A 25 18.68 9.61 34.68
N SER A 26 19.55 10.53 35.08
CA SER A 26 20.14 11.61 34.31
C SER A 26 21.11 11.06 33.26
N THR A 27 20.96 11.44 31.98
CA THR A 27 22.09 11.72 31.08
C THR A 27 21.61 12.57 29.90
N SER A 28 22.22 13.74 29.77
CA SER A 28 22.03 14.68 28.69
C SER A 28 22.81 14.21 27.46
N PHE A 29 22.12 13.85 26.38
CA PHE A 29 22.74 13.71 25.06
C PHE A 29 22.08 14.66 24.07
N ALA A 30 22.70 15.84 23.95
CA ALA A 30 22.44 16.75 22.85
C ALA A 30 22.87 16.06 21.54
N ARG A 31 21.91 15.83 20.63
CA ARG A 31 22.20 15.43 19.26
C ARG A 31 22.60 16.67 18.46
N SER A 32 23.90 16.85 18.29
CA SER A 32 24.48 17.79 17.32
C SER A 32 24.24 17.26 15.90
N PHE A 33 23.59 18.06 15.06
CA PHE A 33 23.49 17.80 13.63
C PHE A 33 24.80 18.22 12.97
N SER A 34 25.59 17.25 12.50
CA SER A 34 26.78 17.50 11.68
C SER A 34 26.35 17.85 10.25
N THR A 35 26.48 19.13 9.90
CA THR A 35 26.41 19.62 8.52
C THR A 35 27.68 19.24 7.78
N THR A 36 27.60 18.35 6.79
CA THR A 36 28.74 18.04 5.91
C THR A 36 28.84 19.10 4.80
N SER A 37 30.05 19.62 4.65
CA SER A 37 30.48 20.66 3.71
C SER A 37 30.20 20.34 2.25
N SER A 38 29.74 21.36 1.52
CA SER A 38 29.83 21.50 0.07
C SER A 38 31.27 21.32 -0.43
N ARG A 39 31.44 20.57 -1.53
CA ARG A 39 32.67 20.53 -2.34
C ARG A 39 32.51 21.46 -3.55
N GLN A 40 33.28 22.54 -3.54
CA GLN A 40 33.90 23.22 -4.68
C GLN A 40 35.41 22.85 -4.57
N ASP A 41 36.25 22.70 -5.58
CA ASP A 41 36.32 23.21 -6.95
C ASP A 41 37.52 22.52 -7.67
N GLU A 42 37.67 22.73 -8.99
CA GLU A 42 38.90 22.61 -9.83
C GLU A 42 39.44 21.17 -10.17
N GLU A 43 40.00 20.83 -11.33
CA GLU A 43 40.55 21.59 -12.47
C GLU A 43 40.72 20.64 -13.68
N ALA A 44 40.50 21.12 -14.89
CA ALA A 44 40.82 20.42 -16.14
C ALA A 44 41.72 21.32 -17.02
N PRO A 45 42.80 20.79 -17.62
CA PRO A 45 43.49 21.51 -18.70
C PRO A 45 43.75 20.61 -19.95
N PRO A 46 44.35 21.10 -21.04
CA PRO A 46 43.83 22.14 -21.94
C PRO A 46 43.95 21.79 -23.46
N ILE A 47 43.00 22.32 -24.24
CA ILE A 47 43.06 22.99 -25.58
C ILE A 47 44.09 22.52 -26.66
N SER A 48 43.60 22.26 -27.88
CA SER A 48 44.14 22.79 -29.17
C SER A 48 43.13 22.61 -30.34
N THR A 49 42.48 23.68 -30.83
CA THR A 49 42.72 24.41 -32.12
C THR A 49 42.37 23.58 -33.38
N THR A 50 41.36 23.90 -34.21
CA THR A 50 41.40 24.94 -35.26
C THR A 50 40.05 25.05 -36.03
N SER A 51 39.56 26.29 -36.18
CA SER A 51 38.88 26.94 -37.33
C SER A 51 38.16 26.14 -38.43
N ALA A 52 36.89 26.50 -38.73
CA ALA A 52 36.51 27.14 -40.02
C ALA A 52 35.00 27.44 -40.15
N THR A 53 34.68 28.73 -40.35
CA THR A 53 33.80 29.30 -41.40
C THR A 53 32.29 28.98 -41.45
N THR A 54 31.50 29.96 -41.01
CA THR A 54 30.14 30.29 -41.50
C THR A 54 30.17 30.70 -42.98
N PRO A 55 29.14 30.37 -43.78
CA PRO A 55 28.15 31.40 -44.08
C PRO A 55 26.70 30.88 -44.16
N ALA A 56 25.75 31.73 -43.76
CA ALA A 56 24.34 31.66 -44.12
C ALA A 56 24.12 32.47 -45.44
N PRO A 57 22.90 32.61 -46.03
CA PRO A 57 21.62 31.90 -45.87
C PRO A 57 21.01 31.48 -47.24
N SER A 58 19.75 31.03 -47.20
CA SER A 58 18.75 30.96 -48.30
C SER A 58 18.60 29.63 -49.07
N SER A 59 17.50 28.94 -48.80
CA SER A 59 16.50 28.67 -49.84
C SER A 59 15.24 28.09 -49.20
N SER A 60 14.15 28.78 -49.48
CA SER A 60 12.77 28.42 -49.24
C SER A 60 12.40 27.11 -49.95
N SER A 61 11.88 26.13 -49.21
CA SER A 61 10.99 25.12 -49.78
C SER A 61 9.89 24.77 -48.79
N LYS A 62 8.72 25.36 -49.03
CA LYS A 62 7.43 24.92 -48.52
C LYS A 62 7.23 23.43 -48.82
N PRO A 63 6.70 22.61 -47.91
CA PRO A 63 5.87 21.49 -48.31
C PRO A 63 4.41 21.96 -48.27
N ILE A 64 3.86 22.27 -49.43
CA ILE A 64 2.41 22.29 -49.66
C ILE A 64 2.03 20.89 -50.16
N ALA A 65 0.87 20.42 -49.70
CA ALA A 65 0.12 19.24 -50.13
C ALA A 65 0.36 17.93 -49.35
N GLN A 66 -0.05 17.89 -48.07
CA GLN A 66 -0.62 16.71 -47.40
C GLN A 66 -1.61 17.13 -46.27
N SER A 67 -2.67 17.87 -46.59
CA SER A 67 -3.60 18.43 -45.57
C SER A 67 -4.78 17.52 -45.19
N ASP A 68 -5.14 16.53 -46.00
CA ASP A 68 -6.43 15.86 -45.80
C ASP A 68 -6.30 14.51 -45.08
N ALA A 69 -5.19 13.79 -45.29
CA ALA A 69 -4.87 12.57 -44.55
C ALA A 69 -4.38 12.86 -43.11
N SER A 70 -3.70 13.99 -42.90
CA SER A 70 -3.19 14.40 -41.58
C SER A 70 -4.33 14.90 -40.67
N ALA A 71 -5.35 15.57 -41.22
CA ALA A 71 -6.55 15.98 -40.49
C ALA A 71 -7.38 14.78 -40.02
N ALA A 72 -7.63 13.79 -40.90
CA ALA A 72 -8.36 12.57 -40.55
C ALA A 72 -7.61 11.70 -39.51
N ALA A 73 -6.29 11.57 -39.64
CA ALA A 73 -5.46 10.89 -38.64
C ALA A 73 -5.42 11.63 -37.28
N SER A 74 -5.47 12.96 -37.30
CA SER A 74 -5.54 13.79 -36.09
C SER A 74 -6.91 13.65 -35.38
N GLU A 75 -8.00 13.52 -36.13
CA GLU A 75 -9.34 13.32 -35.55
C GLU A 75 -9.49 11.90 -34.99
N ALA A 76 -9.02 10.87 -35.69
CA ALA A 76 -9.05 9.50 -35.19
C ALA A 76 -8.24 9.32 -33.89
N THR A 77 -7.09 10.01 -33.77
CA THR A 77 -6.29 10.01 -32.53
C THR A 77 -6.95 10.77 -31.40
N LYS A 78 -7.58 11.93 -31.66
CA LYS A 78 -8.37 12.66 -30.66
C LYS A 78 -9.57 11.86 -30.15
N LEU A 79 -10.29 11.15 -31.03
CA LEU A 79 -11.41 10.30 -30.65
C LEU A 79 -10.96 9.15 -29.76
N ARG A 80 -9.86 8.46 -30.12
CA ARG A 80 -9.24 7.44 -29.25
C ARG A 80 -8.79 7.99 -27.90
N MET A 81 -8.23 9.21 -27.87
CA MET A 81 -7.86 9.85 -26.61
C MET A 81 -9.09 10.18 -25.77
N LYS A 82 -10.16 10.69 -26.38
CA LYS A 82 -11.42 11.04 -25.71
C LYS A 82 -12.12 9.80 -25.13
N GLU A 83 -12.09 8.69 -25.86
CA GLU A 83 -12.64 7.39 -25.42
C GLU A 83 -11.86 6.86 -24.21
N ARG A 84 -10.52 6.83 -24.27
CA ARG A 84 -9.66 6.49 -23.12
C ARG A 84 -9.84 7.42 -21.91
N LEU A 85 -10.21 8.68 -22.16
CA LEU A 85 -10.53 9.64 -21.10
C LEU A 85 -11.92 9.43 -20.50
N MET A 86 -12.81 8.67 -21.16
CA MET A 86 -14.15 8.36 -20.69
C MET A 86 -14.25 6.96 -20.05
N ASP A 87 -13.14 6.21 -19.97
CA ASP A 87 -13.11 4.91 -19.28
C ASP A 87 -13.22 5.08 -17.76
N PRO A 88 -14.20 4.44 -17.07
CA PRO A 88 -14.38 4.57 -15.63
C PRO A 88 -13.14 4.20 -14.78
N ASN A 89 -12.28 3.32 -15.31
CA ASN A 89 -11.05 2.85 -14.66
C ASN A 89 -9.83 3.74 -14.91
N THR A 90 -9.85 4.58 -15.95
CA THR A 90 -8.66 5.31 -16.44
C THR A 90 -8.89 6.83 -16.50
N THR A 91 -10.11 7.29 -16.25
CA THR A 91 -10.48 8.71 -16.28
C THR A 91 -9.75 9.51 -15.22
N THR A 92 -8.98 10.53 -15.61
CA THR A 92 -8.32 11.47 -14.68
C THR A 92 -8.86 12.90 -14.80
N ALA A 93 -9.48 13.25 -15.93
CA ALA A 93 -9.91 14.60 -16.21
C ALA A 93 -11.24 14.94 -15.50
N HIS A 94 -11.29 16.07 -14.79
CA HIS A 94 -12.47 16.53 -14.03
C HIS A 94 -13.76 16.58 -14.86
N TRP A 95 -13.68 17.05 -16.11
CA TRP A 95 -14.84 17.15 -17.00
C TRP A 95 -15.39 15.76 -17.36
N ALA A 96 -14.50 14.78 -17.55
CA ALA A 96 -14.85 13.42 -17.91
C ALA A 96 -15.45 12.68 -16.71
N GLU A 97 -14.92 12.88 -15.50
CA GLU A 97 -15.50 12.36 -14.27
C GLU A 97 -16.92 12.88 -14.04
N ARG A 98 -17.13 14.19 -14.20
CA ARG A 98 -18.47 14.80 -14.04
C ARG A 98 -19.47 14.19 -15.03
N LYS A 99 -19.01 13.91 -16.25
CA LYS A 99 -19.84 13.29 -17.29
C LYS A 99 -20.13 11.82 -17.00
N LEU A 100 -19.15 11.07 -16.48
CA LEU A 100 -19.34 9.68 -16.01
C LEU A 100 -20.30 9.58 -14.83
N MET A 101 -20.15 10.46 -13.84
CA MET A 101 -21.09 10.58 -12.71
C MET A 101 -22.52 10.87 -13.21
N ARG A 102 -22.67 11.77 -14.19
CA ARG A 102 -23.97 12.09 -14.79
C ARG A 102 -24.56 10.92 -15.60
N ALA A 103 -23.73 10.07 -16.17
CA ALA A 103 -24.13 8.85 -16.87
C ALA A 103 -24.50 7.69 -15.91
N GLY A 104 -24.36 7.88 -14.59
CA GLY A 104 -24.68 6.86 -13.58
C GLY A 104 -23.57 5.84 -13.32
N THR A 105 -22.43 5.95 -14.01
CA THR A 105 -21.24 5.12 -13.80
C THR A 105 -20.16 5.93 -13.10
N PRO A 106 -20.11 5.96 -11.75
CA PRO A 106 -19.08 6.70 -11.03
C PRO A 106 -17.69 6.12 -11.35
N PRO A 107 -16.64 6.98 -11.36
CA PRO A 107 -15.29 6.51 -11.65
C PRO A 107 -14.77 5.63 -10.51
N VAL A 108 -14.05 4.56 -10.86
CA VAL A 108 -13.66 3.52 -9.90
C VAL A 108 -12.43 3.95 -9.10
N GLY A 109 -12.52 3.86 -7.77
CA GLY A 109 -11.43 4.15 -6.84
C GLY A 109 -10.98 5.61 -6.79
N SER A 110 -9.75 5.85 -6.35
CA SER A 110 -9.16 7.20 -6.27
C SER A 110 -8.62 7.68 -7.62
N ARG A 111 -8.55 9.00 -7.80
CA ARG A 111 -7.91 9.64 -8.98
C ARG A 111 -6.48 9.17 -9.17
N ARG A 112 -5.73 9.03 -8.07
CA ARG A 112 -4.34 8.55 -8.07
C ARG A 112 -4.23 7.14 -8.64
N ARG A 113 -5.13 6.22 -8.25
CA ARG A 113 -5.17 4.86 -8.81
C ARG A 113 -5.38 4.89 -10.33
N ARG A 114 -6.33 5.70 -10.82
CA ARG A 114 -6.63 5.81 -12.25
C ARG A 114 -5.46 6.39 -13.05
N ALA A 115 -4.79 7.41 -12.51
CA ALA A 115 -3.59 7.97 -13.13
C ALA A 115 -2.45 6.95 -13.18
N ALA A 116 -2.22 6.21 -12.08
CA ALA A 116 -1.21 5.16 -12.04
C ALA A 116 -1.51 4.06 -13.08
N LEU A 117 -2.73 3.51 -13.14
CA LEU A 117 -3.12 2.51 -14.14
C LEU A 117 -2.90 2.97 -15.60
N ARG A 118 -2.93 4.29 -15.85
CA ARG A 118 -2.67 4.86 -17.16
C ARG A 118 -1.17 4.98 -17.47
N SER A 119 -0.36 5.31 -16.47
CA SER A 119 1.07 5.60 -16.64
C SER A 119 1.99 4.43 -16.35
N SER A 120 1.58 3.50 -15.47
CA SER A 120 2.40 2.39 -15.03
C SER A 120 2.20 1.16 -15.90
N GLU A 121 3.24 0.35 -16.00
CA GLU A 121 3.16 -1.02 -16.48
C GLU A 121 2.28 -1.81 -15.50
N ASN A 122 1.20 -2.44 -15.99
CA ASN A 122 0.19 -3.12 -15.18
C ASN A 122 0.72 -4.44 -14.57
N VAL A 123 1.81 -4.36 -13.81
CA VAL A 123 2.47 -5.47 -13.14
C VAL A 123 1.74 -5.76 -11.82
N PRO A 124 1.44 -7.04 -11.51
CA PRO A 124 0.89 -7.41 -10.22
C PRO A 124 1.81 -6.98 -9.06
N PHE A 125 1.22 -6.54 -7.95
CA PHE A 125 1.96 -6.08 -6.76
C PHE A 125 3.01 -7.10 -6.28
N ASP A 126 2.67 -8.37 -6.41
CA ASP A 126 3.48 -9.53 -6.09
C ASP A 126 4.78 -9.68 -6.90
N GLN A 127 4.76 -9.22 -8.14
CA GLN A 127 5.84 -9.41 -9.12
C GLN A 127 6.69 -8.15 -9.28
N LEU A 128 6.54 -7.18 -8.38
CA LEU A 128 7.34 -5.96 -8.42
C LEU A 128 8.83 -6.29 -8.22
N PRO A 129 9.73 -5.78 -9.09
CA PRO A 129 11.14 -6.14 -9.10
C PRO A 129 11.95 -5.37 -8.04
N TYR A 130 11.49 -5.42 -6.79
CA TYR A 130 12.19 -4.83 -5.65
C TYR A 130 12.87 -5.94 -4.83
N GLN A 131 14.19 -5.86 -4.68
CA GLN A 131 14.99 -6.91 -4.04
C GLN A 131 14.50 -7.24 -2.61
N CYS A 132 14.51 -6.24 -1.73
CA CYS A 132 14.12 -6.42 -0.32
C CYS A 132 12.67 -6.93 -0.18
N PHE A 133 11.76 -6.48 -1.06
CA PHE A 133 10.38 -6.95 -1.06
C PHE A 133 10.27 -8.45 -1.41
N GLN A 134 11.01 -8.90 -2.43
CA GLN A 134 11.00 -10.30 -2.84
C GLN A 134 11.69 -11.20 -1.79
N GLU A 135 12.77 -10.74 -1.18
CA GLU A 135 13.43 -11.44 -0.07
C GLU A 135 12.49 -11.58 1.13
N ALA A 136 11.87 -10.49 1.58
CA ALA A 136 10.90 -10.52 2.66
C ALA A 136 9.73 -11.47 2.35
N ARG A 137 9.25 -11.48 1.10
CA ARG A 137 8.16 -12.37 0.69
C ARG A 137 8.53 -13.85 0.78
N LYS A 138 9.78 -14.22 0.47
CA LYS A 138 10.27 -15.59 0.63
C LYS A 138 10.22 -16.01 2.11
N ILE A 139 10.70 -15.15 3.00
CA ILE A 139 10.67 -15.38 4.46
C ILE A 139 9.22 -15.58 4.94
N LEU A 140 8.29 -14.74 4.49
CA LEU A 140 6.87 -14.88 4.86
C LEU A 140 6.25 -16.16 4.30
N GLN A 141 6.66 -16.58 3.10
CA GLN A 141 6.18 -17.84 2.51
C GLN A 141 6.69 -19.06 3.28
N GLU A 142 7.92 -19.02 3.78
CA GLU A 142 8.51 -20.05 4.63
C GLU A 142 7.76 -20.14 5.99
N ASP A 143 7.60 -19.01 6.69
CA ASP A 143 6.81 -18.93 7.93
C ASP A 143 5.38 -19.44 7.75
N ARG A 144 4.74 -19.11 6.61
CA ARG A 144 3.41 -19.64 6.28
C ARG A 144 3.39 -21.16 6.15
N ARG A 145 4.41 -21.75 5.53
CA ARG A 145 4.52 -23.22 5.39
C ARG A 145 4.68 -23.88 6.75
N GLU A 146 5.55 -23.35 7.61
CA GLU A 146 5.75 -23.87 8.96
C GLU A 146 4.45 -23.86 9.77
N LYS A 147 3.68 -22.77 9.68
CA LYS A 147 2.37 -22.66 10.35
C LYS A 147 1.31 -23.59 9.77
N LEU A 148 1.31 -23.81 8.45
CA LEU A 148 0.42 -24.79 7.81
C LEU A 148 0.74 -26.22 8.26
N GLU A 149 2.02 -26.56 8.39
CA GLU A 149 2.44 -27.84 8.96
C GLU A 149 2.04 -27.99 10.42
N ALA A 150 2.19 -26.93 11.22
CA ALA A 150 1.71 -26.90 12.61
C ALA A 150 0.19 -27.12 12.67
N LEU A 151 -0.57 -26.41 11.83
CA LEU A 151 -2.02 -26.56 11.73
C LEU A 151 -2.40 -28.01 11.39
N ALA A 152 -1.73 -28.63 10.42
CA ALA A 152 -1.98 -30.03 10.05
C ALA A 152 -1.70 -31.00 11.22
N LYS A 153 -0.63 -30.76 11.99
CA LYS A 153 -0.30 -31.54 13.20
C LYS A 153 -1.38 -31.39 14.27
N GLU A 154 -1.88 -30.19 14.51
CA GLU A 154 -2.94 -29.93 15.50
C GLU A 154 -4.28 -30.53 15.07
N LEU A 155 -4.66 -30.43 13.79
CA LEU A 155 -5.85 -31.09 13.26
C LEU A 155 -5.75 -32.62 13.41
N ALA A 156 -4.58 -33.21 13.15
CA ALA A 156 -4.37 -34.63 13.37
C ALA A 156 -4.51 -35.02 14.86
N LYS A 157 -4.03 -34.17 15.79
CA LYS A 157 -4.24 -34.38 17.23
C LYS A 157 -5.72 -34.30 17.62
N ILE A 158 -6.47 -33.35 17.06
CA ILE A 158 -7.91 -33.23 17.28
C ILE A 158 -8.63 -34.50 16.83
N LYS A 159 -8.36 -34.98 15.60
CA LYS A 159 -8.96 -36.22 15.07
C LYS A 159 -8.67 -37.43 15.97
N ARG A 160 -7.41 -37.61 16.37
CA ARG A 160 -7.01 -38.70 17.29
C ARG A 160 -7.73 -38.63 18.65
N LEU A 161 -7.89 -37.43 19.20
CA LEU A 161 -8.60 -37.24 20.47
C LEU A 161 -10.10 -37.43 20.33
N GLU A 162 -10.70 -37.06 19.19
CA GLU A 162 -12.11 -37.29 18.89
C GLU A 162 -12.41 -38.79 18.80
N GLU A 163 -11.56 -39.56 18.09
CA GLU A 163 -11.64 -41.02 17.95
C GLU A 163 -11.42 -41.78 19.26
N THR A 164 -10.60 -41.26 20.18
CA THR A 164 -10.31 -41.92 21.46
C THR A 164 -11.54 -41.82 22.39
N PRO A 165 -12.12 -42.94 22.88
CA PRO A 165 -13.29 -42.89 23.75
C PRO A 165 -12.95 -42.27 25.12
N ALA A 166 -13.95 -41.66 25.75
CA ALA A 166 -13.76 -40.89 26.99
C ALA A 166 -13.27 -41.73 28.18
N ASP A 167 -13.53 -43.04 28.16
CA ASP A 167 -13.17 -43.98 29.22
C ASP A 167 -11.66 -44.24 29.28
N GLN A 168 -10.95 -44.03 28.18
CA GLN A 168 -9.50 -44.19 28.10
C GLN A 168 -8.73 -42.90 28.49
N VAL A 169 -9.43 -41.78 28.68
CA VAL A 169 -8.80 -40.50 29.03
C VAL A 169 -8.78 -40.33 30.55
N PRO A 170 -7.61 -40.09 31.17
CA PRO A 170 -7.50 -39.87 32.61
C PRO A 170 -8.20 -38.57 33.01
N GLY A 171 -9.41 -38.68 33.56
CA GLY A 171 -10.28 -37.55 33.92
C GLY A 171 -11.57 -37.42 33.10
N GLY A 172 -11.93 -38.46 32.35
CA GLY A 172 -13.25 -38.62 31.72
C GLY A 172 -13.57 -37.58 30.65
N GLN A 173 -14.87 -37.44 30.36
CA GLN A 173 -15.40 -36.57 29.30
C GLN A 173 -14.99 -35.10 29.47
N HIS A 174 -15.06 -34.58 30.71
CA HIS A 174 -14.79 -33.17 30.97
C HIS A 174 -13.38 -32.72 30.56
N LYS A 175 -12.34 -33.52 30.87
CA LYS A 175 -10.97 -33.19 30.47
C LYS A 175 -10.76 -33.31 28.96
N LYS A 176 -11.43 -34.27 28.31
CA LYS A 176 -11.43 -34.39 26.84
C LYS A 176 -11.99 -33.12 26.21
N ASP A 177 -13.12 -32.62 26.69
CA ASP A 177 -13.77 -31.43 26.16
C ASP A 177 -12.93 -30.16 26.34
N ILE A 178 -12.31 -29.98 27.51
CA ILE A 178 -11.40 -28.85 27.75
C ILE A 178 -10.22 -28.90 26.78
N ARG A 179 -9.64 -30.09 26.57
CA ARG A 179 -8.51 -30.27 25.64
C ARG A 179 -8.92 -30.04 24.19
N LEU A 180 -10.11 -30.49 23.78
CA LEU A 180 -10.64 -30.20 22.45
C LEU A 180 -10.87 -28.70 22.26
N LYS A 181 -11.42 -28.01 23.28
CA LYS A 181 -11.64 -26.57 23.24
C LYS A 181 -10.34 -25.79 23.12
N SER A 182 -9.29 -26.16 23.87
CA SER A 182 -7.98 -25.49 23.79
C SER A 182 -7.31 -25.71 22.44
N LEU A 183 -7.37 -26.92 21.88
CA LEU A 183 -6.82 -27.22 20.56
C LEU A 183 -7.57 -26.48 19.45
N ARG A 184 -8.91 -26.42 19.50
CA ARG A 184 -9.71 -25.65 18.54
C ARG A 184 -9.36 -24.16 18.57
N LYS A 185 -9.25 -23.58 19.77
CA LYS A 185 -8.79 -22.20 19.94
C LYS A 185 -7.41 -21.97 19.32
N TYR A 186 -6.47 -22.89 19.57
CA TYR A 186 -5.12 -22.78 19.01
C TYR A 186 -5.09 -22.91 17.48
N VAL A 187 -5.95 -23.75 16.89
CA VAL A 187 -6.13 -23.82 15.43
C VAL A 187 -6.67 -22.50 14.87
N GLU A 188 -7.62 -21.86 15.53
CA GLU A 188 -8.12 -20.54 15.14
C GLU A 188 -7.02 -19.47 15.18
N GLU A 189 -6.19 -19.48 16.22
CA GLU A 189 -5.01 -18.61 16.33
C GLU A 189 -4.02 -18.87 15.18
N LEU A 190 -3.73 -20.14 14.87
CA LEU A 190 -2.84 -20.50 13.75
C LEU A 190 -3.39 -20.03 12.40
N LYS A 191 -4.70 -20.16 12.16
CA LYS A 191 -5.35 -19.64 10.93
C LYS A 191 -5.11 -18.14 10.77
N ILE A 192 -5.25 -17.36 11.85
CA ILE A 192 -4.97 -15.93 11.82
C ILE A 192 -3.49 -15.67 11.52
N LEU A 193 -2.58 -16.38 12.19
CA LEU A 193 -1.14 -16.20 12.06
C LEU A 193 -0.60 -16.56 10.66
N ILE A 194 -1.30 -17.41 9.90
CA ILE A 194 -0.93 -17.81 8.54
C ILE A 194 -1.12 -16.64 7.56
N ASP A 195 -2.23 -15.90 7.67
CA ASP A 195 -2.61 -14.88 6.68
C ASP A 195 -2.38 -13.44 7.15
N ILE A 196 -2.07 -13.21 8.44
CA ILE A 196 -1.84 -11.87 9.01
C ILE A 196 -0.73 -11.09 8.28
N ASN A 197 0.28 -11.79 7.79
CA ASN A 197 1.44 -11.19 7.14
C ASN A 197 1.30 -11.14 5.61
N ASP A 198 0.19 -11.58 5.02
CA ASP A 198 0.00 -11.50 3.57
C ASP A 198 -0.32 -10.04 3.16
N PRO A 199 0.52 -9.40 2.32
CA PRO A 199 0.29 -8.03 1.90
C PRO A 199 -1.01 -7.84 1.10
N ILE A 200 -1.50 -8.88 0.41
CA ILE A 200 -2.76 -8.82 -0.34
C ILE A 200 -3.94 -8.79 0.63
N VAL A 201 -3.89 -9.62 1.67
CA VAL A 201 -4.93 -9.67 2.71
C VAL A 201 -5.00 -8.33 3.42
N LYS A 202 -3.85 -7.75 3.77
CA LYS A 202 -3.77 -6.40 4.33
C LYS A 202 -4.40 -5.35 3.40
N ARG A 203 -4.08 -5.37 2.11
CA ARG A 203 -4.67 -4.45 1.12
C ARG A 203 -6.19 -4.59 1.04
N ARG A 204 -6.71 -5.82 0.94
CA ARG A 204 -8.17 -6.08 0.87
C ARG A 204 -8.89 -5.61 2.13
N PHE A 205 -8.28 -5.80 3.29
CA PHE A 205 -8.81 -5.34 4.57
C PHE A 205 -8.87 -3.81 4.63
N GLU A 206 -7.79 -3.12 4.26
CA GLU A 206 -7.74 -1.64 4.21
C GLU A 206 -8.73 -1.05 3.20
N ASP A 207 -8.95 -1.72 2.06
CA ASP A 207 -9.91 -1.31 1.04
C ASP A 207 -11.38 -1.58 1.44
N GLY A 208 -11.63 -2.29 2.55
CA GLY A 208 -12.97 -2.68 3.00
C GLY A 208 -13.61 -3.82 2.20
N PHE A 209 -12.85 -4.47 1.31
CA PHE A 209 -13.26 -5.69 0.58
C PHE A 209 -12.89 -6.97 1.34
N GLY A 210 -12.49 -6.87 2.61
CA GLY A 210 -12.25 -8.01 3.46
C GLY A 210 -13.55 -8.79 3.67
N GLU A 211 -13.57 -10.07 3.30
CA GLU A 211 -14.66 -10.95 3.70
C GLU A 211 -14.60 -11.14 5.22
N CYS A 212 -15.54 -10.53 5.95
CA CYS A 212 -15.62 -10.65 7.42
C CYS A 212 -15.77 -12.10 7.93
N ARG A 213 -15.91 -13.08 7.02
CA ARG A 213 -16.14 -14.51 7.28
C ARG A 213 -14.93 -15.39 6.96
N CYS A 214 -13.76 -14.84 6.63
CA CYS A 214 -12.59 -15.63 6.21
C CYS A 214 -12.10 -16.71 7.21
N SER A 215 -12.55 -16.70 8.47
CA SER A 215 -12.28 -17.78 9.43
C SER A 215 -12.90 -19.14 9.06
N LEU A 216 -13.82 -19.18 8.07
CA LEU A 216 -14.56 -20.37 7.67
C LEU A 216 -13.94 -21.19 6.52
N LEU A 217 -12.87 -20.72 5.87
CA LEU A 217 -12.28 -21.43 4.73
C LEU A 217 -10.90 -22.00 5.10
N LEU A 218 -10.91 -23.08 5.89
CA LEU A 218 -9.88 -24.14 5.97
C LEU A 218 -10.37 -25.25 6.91
#